data_AF-A0A7W4FWU9-F1
#
_entry.id   AF-A0A7W4FWU9-F1
#
_cell.length_a   1.000
_cell.length_b   1.000
_cell.length_c   1.000
_cell.angle_alpha   90.00
_cell.angle_beta   90.00
_cell.angle_gamma   90.00
#
_symmetry.space_group_name_H-M   'P 1'
#
loop_
_entity.id
_entity.type
_entity.pdbx_description
1 polymer ?
#
loop_
_entity_poly.entity_id
_entity_poly.type
_entity_poly.pdbx_seq_one_letter_code
_entity_poly.pdbx_strand_id
1 'polypeptide(L)'
;MKLSLLLIGCIICSPALADNPLPPILDFYPQCVPQVINTASNKIIYDIDPALATSSTSGVMAHREMYLQRALVDIQRQAQIDNADAVIIQRLNVTGVDRSINLQDSSGKVNSNIKQIHVSSTVEHLKLCDDKQLTANSTPYNSKGKAVSFTETVVKLALPEDGSLFTQAQKHSAPDAAITIDSAYGVHIGDSVDGLQSALGPHSIQLQLSDGTIAYGYGRNLWFFVKNAYVVMISQDPGLVNNHGKNQIALSENYDNDDWIIEGKIHPGDKQETVAKYLLLNKHNGDYRVTGKNSQLILQFEDYNESITKAAVSRLNRFAIMPLVDASHKPQVNFANFDNIDIAKIIALDHKQTYTLQPQQLVNQIQLNENGPKAIVNSNVLLGFNEQGTINSLKVTESMFEPQDINEFKKVLATYQIPTTKTAFLARYPDAEDNFDNVMITKGTILMSVNFDSYDDDAELIDLSIVF
;
A
#
# COMPACT_ATOMS: atom_id res chain seq x y z
N MET A 1 -60.36 64.33 -30.22
CA MET A 1 -61.29 63.32 -29.66
C MET A 1 -60.78 61.94 -30.06
N LYS A 2 -60.67 61.05 -29.08
CA LYS A 2 -60.17 59.68 -29.17
C LYS A 2 -61.08 58.80 -30.03
N LEU A 3 -60.52 57.87 -30.81
CA LEU A 3 -60.91 56.46 -30.73
C LEU A 3 -59.84 55.56 -31.35
N SER A 4 -59.53 54.50 -30.61
CA SER A 4 -58.58 53.41 -30.90
C SER A 4 -58.99 52.54 -32.09
N LEU A 5 -58.01 51.86 -32.70
CA LEU A 5 -58.11 50.41 -32.90
C LEU A 5 -56.70 49.78 -32.91
N LEU A 6 -56.51 48.86 -31.97
CA LEU A 6 -55.45 47.86 -31.87
C LEU A 6 -55.79 46.70 -32.82
N LEU A 7 -54.81 46.03 -33.45
CA LEU A 7 -54.71 44.55 -33.40
C LEU A 7 -53.48 43.97 -34.17
N ILE A 8 -52.68 43.22 -33.39
CA ILE A 8 -52.03 41.91 -33.66
C ILE A 8 -51.00 41.81 -34.80
N GLY A 9 -49.74 41.75 -34.38
CA GLY A 9 -48.65 41.11 -35.12
C GLY A 9 -48.61 39.60 -34.82
N CYS A 10 -48.65 38.78 -35.87
CA CYS A 10 -48.30 37.37 -35.83
C CYS A 10 -46.78 37.23 -35.65
N ILE A 11 -46.34 36.75 -34.49
CA ILE A 11 -45.00 36.18 -34.30
C ILE A 11 -45.13 34.68 -34.54
N ILE A 12 -44.51 34.21 -35.61
CA ILE A 12 -44.30 32.80 -35.89
C ILE A 12 -43.24 32.32 -34.88
N CYS A 13 -43.67 31.73 -33.77
CA CYS A 13 -42.79 30.94 -32.92
C CYS A 13 -42.61 29.56 -33.57
N SER A 14 -41.46 29.35 -34.22
CA SER A 14 -40.93 28.00 -34.41
C SER A 14 -40.72 27.39 -33.01
N PRO A 15 -41.23 26.18 -32.71
CA PRO A 15 -40.81 25.50 -31.51
C PRO A 15 -39.33 25.18 -31.66
N ALA A 16 -38.50 25.77 -30.80
CA ALA A 16 -37.16 25.26 -30.56
C ALA A 16 -37.33 23.79 -30.17
N LEU A 17 -36.86 22.87 -31.01
CA LEU A 17 -36.65 21.49 -30.62
C LEU A 17 -35.74 21.54 -29.39
N ALA A 18 -36.32 21.30 -28.21
CA ALA A 18 -35.55 21.10 -27.00
C ALA A 18 -34.62 19.92 -27.29
N ASP A 19 -33.32 20.20 -27.34
CA ASP A 19 -32.28 19.20 -27.46
C ASP A 19 -32.44 18.31 -26.21
N ASN A 20 -33.07 17.15 -26.37
CA ASN A 20 -33.21 16.21 -25.25
C ASN A 20 -31.78 15.79 -24.89
N PRO A 21 -31.28 16.15 -23.70
CA PRO A 21 -29.93 15.78 -23.31
C PRO A 21 -29.83 14.25 -23.37
N LEU A 22 -28.73 13.74 -23.94
CA LEU A 22 -28.48 12.29 -24.01
C LEU A 22 -28.70 11.66 -22.63
N PRO A 23 -29.26 10.44 -22.54
CA PRO A 23 -29.44 9.76 -21.27
C PRO A 23 -28.14 9.76 -20.46
N PRO A 24 -28.17 10.26 -19.21
CA PRO A 24 -26.97 10.34 -18.39
C PRO A 24 -26.47 8.96 -18.02
N ILE A 25 -25.14 8.85 -17.90
CA ILE A 25 -24.51 7.74 -17.20
C ILE A 25 -24.56 8.09 -15.70
N LEU A 26 -25.15 7.21 -14.90
CA LEU A 26 -25.35 7.48 -13.48
C LEU A 26 -24.06 7.20 -12.72
N ASP A 27 -23.69 8.16 -11.87
CA ASP A 27 -22.60 8.00 -10.89
C ASP A 27 -23.07 7.24 -9.64
N PHE A 28 -24.39 7.22 -9.38
CA PHE A 28 -25.03 6.61 -8.21
C PHE A 28 -26.33 5.89 -8.58
N TYR A 29 -26.69 4.83 -7.86
CA TYR A 29 -27.94 4.10 -8.11
C TYR A 29 -29.17 4.97 -7.76
N PRO A 30 -30.30 4.87 -8.50
CA PRO A 30 -31.57 5.49 -8.11
C PRO A 30 -32.06 4.96 -6.74
N GLN A 31 -32.80 5.78 -5.98
CA GLN A 31 -33.38 5.34 -4.70
C GLN A 31 -34.48 4.30 -4.86
N CYS A 32 -35.19 4.35 -5.98
CA CYS A 32 -36.11 3.30 -6.37
C CYS A 32 -35.35 2.16 -7.08
N VAL A 33 -36.00 1.01 -7.24
CA VAL A 33 -35.50 -0.05 -8.13
C VAL A 33 -35.87 0.33 -9.57
N PRO A 34 -34.92 0.76 -10.43
CA PRO A 34 -35.24 1.13 -11.80
C PRO A 34 -35.57 -0.12 -12.63
N GLN A 35 -36.33 0.07 -13.71
CA GLN A 35 -36.56 -1.00 -14.65
C GLN A 35 -35.40 -1.06 -15.64
N VAL A 36 -34.64 -2.16 -15.63
CA VAL A 36 -33.66 -2.46 -16.68
C VAL A 36 -34.42 -2.85 -17.93
N ILE A 37 -34.37 -2.00 -18.96
CA ILE A 37 -35.06 -2.24 -20.23
C ILE A 37 -34.18 -2.96 -21.25
N ASN A 38 -32.86 -2.86 -21.12
CA ASN A 38 -31.90 -3.60 -21.92
C ASN A 38 -30.55 -3.73 -21.20
N THR A 39 -29.82 -4.81 -21.50
CA THR A 39 -28.42 -4.97 -21.12
C THR A 39 -27.62 -5.15 -22.39
N ALA A 40 -26.76 -4.18 -22.70
CA ALA A 40 -25.96 -4.18 -23.91
C ALA A 40 -24.48 -4.47 -23.59
N SER A 41 -23.87 -5.34 -24.40
CA SER A 41 -22.43 -5.58 -24.38
C SER A 41 -21.82 -5.03 -25.66
N ASN A 42 -20.99 -4.00 -25.53
CA ASN A 42 -20.40 -3.29 -26.66
C ASN A 42 -18.91 -3.59 -26.75
N LYS A 43 -18.42 -3.80 -27.97
CA LYS A 43 -17.00 -3.79 -28.29
C LYS A 43 -16.77 -2.80 -29.42
N ILE A 44 -16.16 -1.67 -29.11
CA ILE A 44 -15.90 -0.59 -30.06
C ILE A 44 -14.40 -0.57 -30.35
N ILE A 45 -14.05 -0.52 -31.64
CA ILE A 45 -12.66 -0.46 -32.09
C ILE A 45 -12.47 0.89 -32.77
N TYR A 46 -11.50 1.66 -32.28
CA TYR A 46 -11.10 2.93 -32.87
C TYR A 46 -9.71 2.82 -33.46
N ASP A 47 -9.58 3.09 -34.76
CA ASP A 47 -8.29 3.32 -35.39
C ASP A 47 -7.74 4.69 -34.94
N ILE A 48 -6.46 4.74 -34.56
CA ILE A 48 -5.79 5.98 -34.17
C ILE A 48 -5.51 6.81 -35.43
N ASP A 49 -5.85 8.09 -35.38
CA ASP A 49 -5.56 9.03 -36.47
C ASP A 49 -4.04 9.06 -36.72
N PRO A 50 -3.57 8.75 -37.95
CA PRO A 50 -2.15 8.81 -38.30
C PRO A 50 -1.50 10.17 -38.02
N ALA A 51 -2.25 11.27 -38.04
CA ALA A 51 -1.76 12.61 -37.72
C ALA A 51 -1.49 12.81 -36.21
N LEU A 52 -2.17 12.07 -35.34
CA LEU A 52 -1.94 12.07 -33.89
C LEU A 52 -0.78 11.12 -33.52
N ALA A 53 -0.61 10.04 -34.28
CA ALA A 53 0.41 9.00 -34.06
C ALA A 53 1.86 9.46 -34.31
N THR A 54 2.08 10.58 -34.99
CA THR A 54 3.42 11.14 -35.27
C THR A 54 3.95 12.07 -34.17
N SER A 55 3.09 12.45 -33.20
CA SER A 55 3.40 13.47 -32.19
C SER A 55 3.85 12.92 -30.82
N SER A 56 3.73 11.62 -30.58
CA SER A 56 3.95 11.02 -29.25
C SER A 56 4.99 9.90 -29.28
N THR A 57 6.05 10.03 -28.49
CA THR A 57 6.98 8.95 -28.11
C THR A 57 6.37 7.93 -27.13
N SER A 58 5.06 8.05 -26.83
CA SER A 58 4.41 7.50 -25.63
C SER A 58 3.47 6.30 -25.88
N GLY A 59 3.49 5.67 -27.07
CA GLY A 59 2.66 4.50 -27.39
C GLY A 59 1.16 4.78 -27.56
N VAL A 60 0.40 3.77 -28.05
CA VAL A 60 -1.04 3.86 -28.39
C VAL A 60 -1.92 4.32 -27.21
N MET A 61 -1.56 3.94 -25.99
CA MET A 61 -2.34 4.24 -24.78
C MET A 61 -2.33 5.71 -24.37
N ALA A 62 -1.44 6.55 -24.92
CA ALA A 62 -1.45 8.00 -24.68
C ALA A 62 -2.76 8.67 -25.12
N HIS A 63 -3.50 8.05 -26.04
CA HIS A 63 -4.78 8.56 -26.53
C HIS A 63 -6.01 7.95 -25.81
N ARG A 64 -5.80 7.10 -24.80
CA ARG A 64 -6.86 6.34 -24.10
C ARG A 64 -8.03 7.21 -23.67
N GLU A 65 -7.77 8.33 -23.01
CA GLU A 65 -8.84 9.17 -22.44
C GLU A 65 -9.73 9.77 -23.53
N MET A 66 -9.17 10.21 -24.66
CA MET A 66 -9.94 10.75 -25.78
C MET A 66 -10.91 9.72 -26.36
N TYR A 67 -10.44 8.49 -26.60
CA TYR A 67 -11.25 7.41 -27.16
C TYR A 67 -12.25 6.84 -26.14
N LEU A 68 -11.92 6.85 -24.85
CA LEU A 68 -12.86 6.53 -23.79
C LEU A 68 -14.03 7.53 -23.76
N GLN A 69 -13.77 8.83 -23.80
CA GLN A 69 -14.84 9.84 -23.83
C GLN A 69 -15.75 9.67 -25.05
N ARG A 70 -15.19 9.31 -26.21
CA ARG A 70 -15.98 8.98 -27.40
C ARG A 70 -16.88 7.76 -27.19
N ALA A 71 -16.35 6.69 -26.60
CA ALA A 71 -17.12 5.48 -26.29
C ALA A 71 -18.26 5.75 -25.31
N LEU A 72 -18.05 6.60 -24.30
CA LEU A 72 -19.09 6.98 -23.35
C LEU A 72 -20.26 7.70 -24.05
N VAL A 73 -19.96 8.60 -24.99
CA VAL A 73 -21.00 9.27 -25.81
C VAL A 73 -21.76 8.26 -26.68
N ASP A 74 -21.06 7.30 -27.28
CA ASP A 74 -21.69 6.25 -28.11
C ASP A 74 -22.61 5.35 -27.26
N ILE A 75 -22.22 5.03 -26.02
CA ILE A 75 -23.07 4.34 -25.04
C ILE A 75 -24.35 5.13 -24.74
N GLN A 76 -24.24 6.44 -24.49
CA GLN A 76 -25.41 7.28 -24.21
C GLN A 76 -26.36 7.41 -25.40
N ARG A 77 -25.82 7.45 -26.63
CA ARG A 77 -26.62 7.42 -27.86
C ARG A 77 -27.36 6.10 -28.01
N GLN A 78 -26.72 4.97 -27.71
CA GLN A 78 -27.39 3.68 -27.76
C GLN A 78 -28.54 3.60 -26.74
N ALA A 79 -28.32 4.14 -25.54
CA ALA A 79 -29.38 4.25 -24.54
C ALA A 79 -30.54 5.13 -24.99
N GLN A 80 -30.26 6.22 -25.73
CA GLN A 80 -31.30 7.06 -26.32
C GLN A 80 -32.13 6.30 -27.35
N ILE A 81 -31.47 5.51 -28.22
CA ILE A 81 -32.13 4.65 -29.22
C ILE A 81 -33.04 3.63 -28.53
N ASP A 82 -32.58 3.06 -27.42
CA ASP A 82 -33.33 2.12 -26.60
C ASP A 82 -34.43 2.80 -25.77
N ASN A 83 -34.63 4.12 -25.93
CA ASN A 83 -35.55 4.97 -25.17
C ASN A 83 -35.31 4.91 -23.65
N ALA A 84 -34.06 4.70 -23.23
CA ALA A 84 -33.67 4.73 -21.82
C ALA A 84 -33.68 6.16 -21.28
N ASP A 85 -33.94 6.29 -19.98
CA ASP A 85 -33.82 7.55 -19.26
C ASP A 85 -32.43 7.73 -18.65
N ALA A 86 -31.67 6.63 -18.46
CA ALA A 86 -30.31 6.64 -17.92
C ALA A 86 -29.54 5.35 -18.24
N VAL A 87 -28.22 5.35 -17.96
CA VAL A 87 -27.31 4.22 -18.15
C VAL A 87 -26.52 3.92 -16.88
N ILE A 88 -26.34 2.64 -16.58
CA ILE A 88 -25.34 2.17 -15.62
C ILE A 88 -24.30 1.33 -16.34
N ILE A 89 -23.02 1.62 -16.14
CA ILE A 89 -21.93 0.80 -16.66
C ILE A 89 -21.57 -0.24 -15.61
N GLN A 90 -21.75 -1.51 -15.95
CA GLN A 90 -21.44 -2.65 -15.08
C GLN A 90 -19.99 -3.11 -15.26
N ARG A 91 -19.46 -3.01 -16.49
CA ARG A 91 -18.07 -3.35 -16.83
C ARG A 91 -17.54 -2.39 -17.89
N LEU A 92 -16.28 -1.99 -17.77
CA LEU A 92 -15.60 -1.16 -18.77
C LEU A 92 -14.11 -1.49 -18.83
N ASN A 93 -13.64 -1.86 -20.01
CA ASN A 93 -12.24 -2.14 -20.28
C ASN A 93 -11.78 -1.35 -21.52
N VAL A 94 -10.58 -0.79 -21.46
CA VAL A 94 -9.96 -0.04 -22.56
C VAL A 94 -8.56 -0.56 -22.79
N THR A 95 -8.32 -1.19 -23.93
CA THR A 95 -7.02 -1.77 -24.30
C THR A 95 -6.47 -1.13 -25.58
N GLY A 96 -5.14 -1.16 -25.73
CA GLY A 96 -4.44 -0.65 -26.90
C GLY A 96 -3.79 -1.77 -27.69
N VAL A 97 -3.83 -1.66 -29.02
CA VAL A 97 -3.14 -2.56 -29.94
C VAL A 97 -2.19 -1.73 -30.79
N ASP A 98 -0.89 -2.00 -30.70
CA ASP A 98 0.15 -1.50 -31.61
C ASP A 98 0.79 -2.71 -32.30
N ARG A 99 0.54 -2.87 -33.60
CA ARG A 99 1.06 -4.01 -34.37
C ARG A 99 1.60 -3.53 -35.71
N SER A 100 2.86 -3.85 -35.97
CA SER A 100 3.47 -3.73 -37.29
C SER A 100 3.31 -5.05 -38.04
N ILE A 101 2.55 -5.05 -39.12
CA ILE A 101 2.28 -6.22 -39.96
C ILE A 101 2.92 -6.00 -41.33
N ASN A 102 3.86 -6.88 -41.69
CA ASN A 102 4.40 -6.91 -43.04
C ASN A 102 3.42 -7.64 -43.96
N LEU A 103 2.68 -6.89 -44.77
CA LEU A 103 1.81 -7.44 -45.80
C LEU A 103 2.62 -7.59 -47.09
N GLN A 104 2.63 -8.80 -47.66
CA GLN A 104 3.29 -9.08 -48.93
C GLN A 104 2.21 -9.13 -50.01
N ASP A 105 2.27 -8.22 -50.98
CA ASP A 105 1.46 -8.31 -52.19
C ASP A 105 2.35 -8.56 -53.42
N SER A 106 1.72 -8.84 -54.56
CA SER A 106 2.37 -9.13 -55.84
C SER A 106 3.22 -7.98 -56.43
N SER A 107 3.26 -6.82 -55.76
CA SER A 107 4.00 -5.60 -56.14
C SER A 107 5.04 -5.14 -55.10
N GLY A 108 5.13 -5.77 -53.92
CA GLY A 108 6.21 -5.52 -52.95
C GLY A 108 5.85 -5.81 -51.48
N LYS A 109 6.83 -5.59 -50.58
CA LYS A 109 6.60 -5.60 -49.12
C LYS A 109 5.97 -4.27 -48.70
N VAL A 110 4.74 -4.29 -48.21
CA VAL A 110 4.07 -3.13 -47.60
C VAL A 110 4.08 -3.33 -46.08
N ASN A 111 4.72 -2.42 -45.36
CA ASN A 111 4.69 -2.45 -43.90
C ASN A 111 3.46 -1.66 -43.41
N SER A 112 2.51 -2.34 -42.77
CA SER A 112 1.28 -1.73 -42.25
C SER A 112 1.35 -1.65 -40.73
N ASN A 113 1.26 -0.45 -40.17
CA ASN A 113 1.22 -0.24 -38.73
C ASN A 113 -0.24 -0.04 -38.30
N ILE A 114 -0.78 -0.99 -37.56
CA ILE A 114 -2.12 -0.92 -36.98
C ILE A 114 -1.98 -0.38 -35.55
N LYS A 115 -2.62 0.76 -35.31
CA LYS A 115 -2.73 1.39 -33.99
C LYS A 115 -4.19 1.56 -33.64
N GLN A 116 -4.68 0.81 -32.66
CA GLN A 116 -6.09 0.76 -32.29
C GLN A 116 -6.31 0.89 -30.79
N ILE A 117 -7.43 1.50 -30.41
CA ILE A 117 -7.99 1.43 -29.05
C ILE A 117 -9.26 0.60 -29.10
N HIS A 118 -9.34 -0.41 -28.24
CA HIS A 118 -10.49 -1.29 -28.10
C HIS A 118 -11.19 -0.95 -26.78
N VAL A 119 -12.45 -0.55 -26.85
CA VAL A 119 -13.29 -0.29 -25.67
C VAL A 119 -14.33 -1.38 -25.59
N SER A 120 -14.29 -2.19 -24.53
CA SER A 120 -15.28 -3.22 -24.23
C SER A 120 -16.09 -2.80 -23.02
N SER A 121 -17.42 -2.86 -23.09
CA SER A 121 -18.30 -2.47 -21.98
C SER A 121 -19.53 -3.36 -21.87
N THR A 122 -20.03 -3.50 -20.66
CA THR A 122 -21.36 -4.05 -20.37
C THR A 122 -22.15 -2.97 -19.65
N VAL A 123 -23.29 -2.60 -20.21
CA VAL A 123 -24.12 -1.49 -19.72
C VAL A 123 -25.57 -1.91 -19.56
N GLU A 124 -26.25 -1.31 -18.60
CA GLU A 124 -27.69 -1.43 -18.38
C GLU A 124 -28.37 -0.14 -18.76
N HIS A 125 -29.39 -0.25 -19.61
CA HIS A 125 -30.25 0.85 -20.00
C HIS A 125 -31.49 0.83 -19.11
N LEU A 126 -31.79 1.98 -18.52
CA LEU A 126 -32.78 2.07 -17.45
C LEU A 126 -33.97 2.93 -17.87
N LYS A 127 -35.16 2.52 -17.45
CA LYS A 127 -36.27 3.43 -17.20
C LYS A 127 -36.24 3.84 -15.74
N LEU A 128 -36.12 5.15 -15.52
CA LEU A 128 -36.13 5.72 -14.17
C LEU A 128 -37.56 5.78 -13.65
N CYS A 129 -37.71 5.67 -12.34
CA CYS A 129 -38.99 5.91 -11.70
C CYS A 129 -39.34 7.41 -11.76
N ASP A 130 -40.59 7.75 -11.44
CA ASP A 130 -41.02 9.15 -11.32
C ASP A 130 -40.17 9.92 -10.29
N ASP A 131 -39.72 9.23 -9.23
CA ASP A 131 -38.71 9.73 -8.32
C ASP A 131 -37.30 9.51 -8.89
N LYS A 132 -36.64 10.62 -9.23
CA LYS A 132 -35.30 10.66 -9.81
C LYS A 132 -34.19 10.88 -8.77
N GLN A 133 -34.50 10.79 -7.47
CA GLN A 133 -33.48 10.88 -6.45
C GLN A 133 -32.50 9.71 -6.55
N LEU A 134 -31.21 10.02 -6.43
CA LEU A 134 -30.13 9.04 -6.39
C LEU A 134 -29.80 8.70 -4.92
N THR A 135 -29.34 7.47 -4.71
CA THR A 135 -28.78 6.99 -3.44
C THR A 135 -27.36 7.52 -3.24
N ALA A 136 -26.78 7.24 -2.07
CA ALA A 136 -25.35 7.39 -1.83
C ALA A 136 -24.52 6.23 -2.41
N ASN A 137 -25.15 5.14 -2.87
CA ASN A 137 -24.45 3.98 -3.39
C ASN A 137 -23.96 4.27 -4.80
N SER A 138 -22.64 4.30 -4.99
CA SER A 138 -22.04 4.53 -6.30
C SER A 138 -22.34 3.37 -7.25
N THR A 139 -22.48 3.69 -8.53
CA THR A 139 -22.43 2.69 -9.59
C THR A 139 -20.99 2.20 -9.78
N PRO A 140 -20.77 1.03 -10.40
CA PRO A 140 -19.41 0.49 -10.58
C PRO A 140 -18.46 1.44 -11.33
N TYR A 141 -18.98 2.22 -12.29
CA TYR A 141 -18.24 3.27 -12.98
C TYR A 141 -19.07 4.55 -13.09
N ASN A 142 -18.42 5.70 -12.91
CA ASN A 142 -19.06 7.01 -13.08
C ASN A 142 -19.18 7.42 -14.56
N SER A 143 -19.84 8.55 -14.78
CA SER A 143 -20.02 9.26 -16.04
C SER A 143 -18.73 9.64 -16.77
N LYS A 144 -17.57 9.56 -16.12
CA LYS A 144 -16.24 9.74 -16.73
C LYS A 144 -15.56 8.41 -17.08
N GLY A 145 -16.24 7.27 -16.90
CA GLY A 145 -15.69 5.94 -17.12
C GLY A 145 -14.58 5.57 -16.13
N LYS A 146 -14.58 6.16 -14.92
CA LYS A 146 -13.70 5.78 -13.82
C LYS A 146 -14.43 4.81 -12.91
N ALA A 147 -13.77 3.73 -12.51
CA ALA A 147 -14.29 2.83 -11.50
C ALA A 147 -14.50 3.60 -10.19
N VAL A 148 -15.65 3.44 -9.55
CA VAL A 148 -15.98 4.10 -8.29
C VAL A 148 -16.02 3.04 -7.19
N SER A 149 -14.95 2.95 -6.41
CA SER A 149 -14.98 2.36 -5.08
C SER A 149 -15.30 3.48 -4.09
N PHE A 150 -16.45 3.39 -3.42
CA PHE A 150 -16.77 4.33 -2.35
C PHE A 150 -16.30 3.76 -1.02
N THR A 151 -15.34 4.44 -0.39
CA THR A 151 -15.13 4.38 1.05
C THR A 151 -15.97 5.52 1.64
N GLU A 152 -16.97 5.20 2.48
CA GLU A 152 -17.67 6.20 3.28
C GLU A 152 -16.69 6.84 4.26
N THR A 153 -16.00 7.90 3.84
CA THR A 153 -15.49 8.89 4.78
C THR A 153 -16.56 9.95 4.91
N VAL A 154 -17.60 9.65 5.69
CA VAL A 154 -18.34 10.71 6.35
C VAL A 154 -17.33 11.37 7.29
N VAL A 155 -16.76 12.49 6.86
CA VAL A 155 -16.09 13.43 7.77
C VAL A 155 -17.20 14.08 8.60
N LYS A 156 -17.81 13.31 9.49
CA LYS A 156 -18.15 13.86 10.79
C LYS A 156 -16.79 14.06 11.43
N LEU A 157 -16.33 15.31 11.47
CA LEU A 157 -15.43 15.78 12.51
C LEU A 157 -16.14 15.63 13.87
N ALA A 158 -16.40 14.39 14.27
CA ALA A 158 -16.11 14.00 15.62
C ALA A 158 -14.63 13.64 15.54
N LEU A 159 -13.76 14.63 15.76
CA LEU A 159 -12.41 14.32 16.21
C LEU A 159 -12.63 13.42 17.42
N PRO A 160 -12.26 12.13 17.38
CA PRO A 160 -12.06 11.42 18.62
C PRO A 160 -11.06 12.29 19.36
N GLU A 161 -11.37 12.72 20.59
CA GLU A 161 -10.44 13.57 21.36
C GLU A 161 -9.04 12.92 21.45
N ASP A 162 -8.95 11.60 21.19
CA ASP A 162 -7.71 10.82 21.27
C ASP A 162 -7.08 10.41 19.93
N GLY A 163 -7.63 10.72 18.74
CA GLY A 163 -7.01 10.36 17.44
C GLY A 163 -6.65 8.86 17.25
N SER A 164 -6.02 8.50 16.11
CA SER A 164 -5.46 7.14 15.94
C SER A 164 -4.17 6.99 16.77
N LEU A 165 -3.80 5.75 17.17
CA LEU A 165 -2.52 5.49 17.87
C LEU A 165 -1.31 6.07 17.09
N PHE A 166 -1.38 6.04 15.76
CA PHE A 166 -0.40 6.67 14.88
C PHE A 166 -0.30 8.19 15.13
N THR A 167 -1.42 8.91 15.17
CA THR A 167 -1.45 10.34 15.49
C THR A 167 -1.01 10.62 16.93
N GLN A 168 -1.36 9.77 17.89
CA GLN A 168 -0.90 9.92 19.28
C GLN A 168 0.63 9.79 19.36
N ALA A 169 1.20 8.79 18.69
CA ALA A 169 2.65 8.59 18.65
C ALA A 169 3.39 9.78 18.01
N GLN A 170 2.83 10.36 16.93
CA GLN A 170 3.40 11.56 16.31
C GLN A 170 3.31 12.81 17.19
N LYS A 171 2.27 12.92 18.04
CA LYS A 171 2.11 14.04 18.97
C LYS A 171 2.89 13.87 20.27
N HIS A 172 3.35 12.66 20.57
CA HIS A 172 4.15 12.40 21.77
C HIS A 172 5.44 13.22 21.72
N SER A 173 5.78 13.88 22.83
CA SER A 173 7.06 14.57 22.94
C SER A 173 8.11 13.54 23.34
N ALA A 174 8.92 13.11 22.37
CA ALA A 174 10.02 12.21 22.65
C ALA A 174 11.02 12.83 23.66
N PRO A 175 11.62 12.01 24.54
CA PRO A 175 12.74 12.45 25.38
C PRO A 175 13.95 12.86 24.55
N ASP A 176 14.87 13.60 25.16
CA ASP A 176 16.17 13.87 24.55
C ASP A 176 16.87 12.54 24.16
N ALA A 177 17.45 12.50 22.97
CA ALA A 177 18.18 11.34 22.43
C ALA A 177 19.55 11.13 23.12
N ALA A 178 19.59 11.28 24.45
CA ALA A 178 20.77 11.09 25.28
C ALA A 178 20.97 9.60 25.58
N ILE A 179 22.22 9.14 25.47
CA ILE A 179 22.63 7.77 25.75
C ILE A 179 23.70 7.79 26.84
N THR A 180 23.56 6.89 27.81
CA THR A 180 24.56 6.61 28.85
C THR A 180 24.98 5.14 28.77
N ILE A 181 25.86 4.71 29.69
CA ILE A 181 26.27 3.30 29.77
C ILE A 181 25.10 2.35 30.15
N ASP A 182 24.02 2.87 30.73
CA ASP A 182 22.89 2.11 31.27
C ASP A 182 21.50 2.61 30.86
N SER A 183 21.42 3.69 30.06
CA SER A 183 20.16 4.28 29.62
C SER A 183 20.21 4.81 28.19
N ALA A 184 19.05 4.88 27.53
CA ALA A 184 18.87 5.66 26.32
C ALA A 184 17.47 6.30 26.34
N TYR A 185 17.37 7.55 25.88
CA TYR A 185 16.10 8.29 25.82
C TYR A 185 15.38 8.34 27.19
N GLY A 186 16.17 8.48 28.26
CA GLY A 186 15.66 8.53 29.64
C GLY A 186 15.23 7.18 30.23
N VAL A 187 15.27 6.08 29.46
CA VAL A 187 14.88 4.74 29.92
C VAL A 187 16.13 3.94 30.28
N HIS A 188 16.14 3.37 31.48
CA HIS A 188 17.26 2.62 32.05
C HIS A 188 17.04 1.11 31.95
N ILE A 189 18.15 0.36 31.94
CA ILE A 189 18.09 -1.08 32.20
C ILE A 189 17.48 -1.32 33.58
N GLY A 190 16.46 -2.17 33.65
CA GLY A 190 15.70 -2.49 34.86
C GLY A 190 14.40 -1.70 35.02
N ASP A 191 14.11 -0.72 34.16
CA ASP A 191 12.83 -0.02 34.18
C ASP A 191 11.67 -0.95 33.81
N SER A 192 10.48 -0.69 34.33
CA SER A 192 9.29 -1.47 34.00
C SER A 192 8.79 -1.17 32.59
N VAL A 193 8.02 -2.10 32.01
CA VAL A 193 7.34 -1.88 30.73
C VAL A 193 6.41 -0.66 30.74
N ASP A 194 5.74 -0.40 31.86
CA ASP A 194 4.88 0.79 32.02
C ASP A 194 5.71 2.09 32.03
N GLY A 195 6.90 2.06 32.66
CA GLY A 195 7.84 3.17 32.65
C GLY A 195 8.36 3.47 31.25
N LEU A 196 8.75 2.42 30.51
CA LEU A 196 9.15 2.50 29.11
C LEU A 196 8.07 3.16 28.24
N GLN A 197 6.83 2.67 28.31
CA GLN A 197 5.71 3.19 27.50
C GLN A 197 5.32 4.61 27.90
N SER A 198 5.42 4.95 29.19
CA SER A 198 5.17 6.32 29.65
C SER A 198 6.21 7.31 29.14
N ALA A 199 7.48 6.89 29.06
CA ALA A 199 8.58 7.73 28.58
C ALA A 199 8.54 7.93 27.05
N LEU A 200 8.33 6.85 26.30
CA LEU A 200 8.48 6.85 24.84
C LEU A 200 7.15 6.92 24.06
N GLY A 201 6.02 6.77 24.74
CA GLY A 201 4.72 6.71 24.11
C GLY A 201 4.46 5.37 23.40
N PRO A 202 3.56 5.33 22.40
CA PRO A 202 3.26 4.12 21.65
C PRO A 202 4.46 3.63 20.83
N HIS A 203 4.70 2.32 20.81
CA HIS A 203 5.76 1.69 20.03
C HIS A 203 5.31 1.48 18.58
N SER A 204 6.25 1.53 17.62
CA SER A 204 5.99 1.29 16.20
C SER A 204 5.73 -0.18 15.89
N ILE A 205 6.45 -1.07 16.57
CA ILE A 205 6.41 -2.51 16.35
C ILE A 205 6.65 -3.26 17.67
N GLN A 206 6.00 -4.41 17.83
CA GLN A 206 6.20 -5.33 18.93
C GLN A 206 6.46 -6.73 18.39
N LEU A 207 7.44 -7.43 18.96
CA LEU A 207 7.82 -8.80 18.57
C LEU A 207 8.06 -9.66 19.81
N GLN A 208 7.46 -10.85 19.84
CA GLN A 208 7.75 -11.90 20.80
C GLN A 208 8.93 -12.74 20.30
N LEU A 209 9.95 -12.89 21.14
CA LEU A 209 11.11 -13.72 20.86
C LEU A 209 10.96 -15.11 21.49
N SER A 210 11.73 -16.07 20.96
CA SER A 210 11.69 -17.49 21.31
C SER A 210 12.00 -17.79 22.78
N ASP A 211 12.70 -16.89 23.47
CA ASP A 211 13.09 -17.03 24.87
C ASP A 211 12.13 -16.35 25.86
N GLY A 212 10.98 -15.88 25.36
CA GLY A 212 9.96 -15.17 26.13
C GLY A 212 10.18 -13.65 26.23
N THR A 213 11.28 -13.11 25.70
CA THR A 213 11.52 -11.66 25.64
C THR A 213 10.56 -11.00 24.64
N ILE A 214 10.09 -9.80 24.95
CA ILE A 214 9.34 -8.94 24.03
C ILE A 214 10.23 -7.79 23.59
N ALA A 215 10.39 -7.61 22.29
CA ALA A 215 11.07 -6.47 21.70
C ALA A 215 10.06 -5.40 21.27
N TYR A 216 10.22 -4.19 21.77
CA TYR A 216 9.46 -3.01 21.39
C TYR A 216 10.35 -2.11 20.53
N GLY A 217 9.97 -1.90 19.28
CA GLY A 217 10.64 -0.99 18.36
C GLY A 217 9.95 0.38 18.34
N TYR A 218 10.72 1.44 18.46
CA TYR A 218 10.32 2.83 18.33
C TYR A 218 10.99 3.40 17.08
N GLY A 219 10.18 3.82 16.11
CA GLY A 219 10.67 4.00 14.74
C GLY A 219 11.16 2.67 14.15
N ARG A 220 12.17 2.75 13.29
CA ARG A 220 12.73 1.62 12.55
C ARG A 220 14.00 1.06 13.18
N ASN A 221 14.65 1.84 14.06
CA ASN A 221 15.99 1.56 14.52
C ASN A 221 16.15 1.51 16.03
N LEU A 222 15.29 2.11 16.86
CA LEU A 222 15.45 2.09 18.31
C LEU A 222 14.65 0.93 18.92
N TRP A 223 15.30 0.03 19.66
CA TRP A 223 14.65 -1.16 20.20
C TRP A 223 14.91 -1.34 21.69
N PHE A 224 13.86 -1.68 22.43
CA PHE A 224 13.89 -2.01 23.84
C PHE A 224 13.42 -3.45 24.05
N PHE A 225 14.21 -4.24 24.77
CA PHE A 225 13.94 -5.64 25.04
C PHE A 225 13.48 -5.79 26.48
N VAL A 226 12.31 -6.39 26.66
CA VAL A 226 11.66 -6.56 27.96
C VAL A 226 11.54 -8.04 28.29
N LYS A 227 12.01 -8.42 29.48
CA LYS A 227 11.89 -9.78 30.01
C LYS A 227 11.36 -9.72 31.43
N ASN A 228 10.34 -10.52 31.73
CA ASN A 228 9.65 -10.51 33.03
C ASN A 228 9.17 -9.11 33.44
N ALA A 229 8.65 -8.33 32.48
CA ALA A 229 8.17 -6.95 32.64
C ALA A 229 9.24 -5.86 32.89
N TYR A 230 10.53 -6.17 32.77
CA TYR A 230 11.62 -5.20 32.93
C TYR A 230 12.49 -5.08 31.67
N VAL A 231 12.96 -3.88 31.39
CA VAL A 231 13.92 -3.60 30.32
C VAL A 231 15.24 -4.28 30.63
N VAL A 232 15.70 -5.16 29.74
CA VAL A 232 16.95 -5.92 29.89
C VAL A 232 18.01 -5.55 28.86
N MET A 233 17.63 -4.92 27.76
CA MET A 233 18.55 -4.47 26.71
C MET A 233 17.93 -3.32 25.91
N ILE A 234 18.78 -2.43 25.42
CA ILE A 234 18.43 -1.34 24.51
C ILE A 234 19.38 -1.41 23.32
N SER A 235 18.90 -1.26 22.09
CA SER A 235 19.76 -1.36 20.91
C SER A 235 19.30 -0.46 19.80
N GLN A 236 20.27 0.20 19.16
CA GLN A 236 20.08 0.78 17.85
C GLN A 236 20.36 -0.29 16.78
N ASP A 237 19.32 -0.68 16.06
CA ASP A 237 19.34 -1.67 14.98
C ASP A 237 19.96 -3.04 15.38
N PRO A 238 19.27 -3.84 16.21
CA PRO A 238 19.75 -5.15 16.66
C PRO A 238 19.79 -6.20 15.53
N GLY A 239 19.35 -5.87 14.31
CA GLY A 239 19.27 -6.81 13.20
C GLY A 239 18.14 -7.84 13.34
N LEU A 240 17.10 -7.54 14.13
CA LEU A 240 15.90 -8.38 14.20
C LEU A 240 15.10 -8.34 12.90
N VAL A 241 15.04 -7.16 12.27
CA VAL A 241 14.25 -6.88 11.07
C VAL A 241 15.20 -6.37 10.00
N ASN A 242 15.11 -6.92 8.79
CA ASN A 242 15.92 -6.46 7.67
C ASN A 242 15.37 -5.14 7.07
N ASN A 243 16.05 -4.60 6.05
CA ASN A 243 15.63 -3.34 5.42
C ASN A 243 14.23 -3.43 4.79
N HIS A 244 13.86 -4.58 4.23
CA HIS A 244 12.53 -4.80 3.67
C HIS A 244 11.45 -4.71 4.77
N GLY A 245 11.67 -5.37 5.91
CA GLY A 245 10.77 -5.33 7.06
C GLY A 245 10.70 -3.94 7.70
N LYS A 246 11.82 -3.22 7.79
CA LYS A 246 11.84 -1.82 8.27
C LYS A 246 10.98 -0.91 7.41
N ASN A 247 10.94 -1.15 6.10
CA ASN A 247 10.08 -0.40 5.18
C ASN A 247 8.58 -0.70 5.36
N GLN A 248 8.21 -1.77 6.07
CA GLN A 248 6.81 -2.01 6.45
C GLN A 248 6.38 -1.20 7.68
N ILE A 249 7.34 -0.66 8.43
CA ILE A 249 7.12 0.19 9.61
C ILE A 249 7.05 1.65 9.15
N ALA A 250 6.00 2.35 9.56
CA ALA A 250 5.85 3.77 9.24
C ALA A 250 6.98 4.59 9.87
N LEU A 251 7.38 5.67 9.17
CA LEU A 251 8.38 6.60 9.70
C LEU A 251 7.86 7.27 10.98
N SER A 252 8.71 7.31 12.00
CA SER A 252 8.49 8.04 13.23
C SER A 252 9.31 9.32 13.22
N GLU A 253 8.65 10.47 13.19
CA GLU A 253 9.35 11.77 13.29
C GLU A 253 10.17 11.89 14.58
N ASN A 254 9.72 11.21 15.64
CA ASN A 254 10.34 11.20 16.95
C ASN A 254 11.62 10.34 17.05
N TYR A 255 11.76 9.29 16.23
CA TYR A 255 12.74 8.22 16.48
C TYR A 255 13.50 7.73 15.22
N ASP A 256 13.21 8.26 14.04
CA ASP A 256 13.93 7.90 12.81
C ASP A 256 14.90 8.99 12.33
N ASN A 257 14.80 10.22 12.86
CA ASN A 257 15.61 11.39 12.46
C ASN A 257 16.42 11.98 13.63
N ASP A 258 16.60 11.21 14.69
CA ASP A 258 17.19 11.63 15.96
C ASP A 258 18.73 11.55 15.95
N ASP A 259 19.36 12.69 16.26
CA ASP A 259 20.81 12.83 16.42
C ASP A 259 21.21 12.47 17.85
N TRP A 260 21.26 11.16 18.12
CA TRP A 260 21.55 10.69 19.47
C TRP A 260 22.97 11.05 19.92
N ILE A 261 23.13 11.25 21.23
CA ILE A 261 24.40 11.71 21.80
C ILE A 261 24.78 10.85 22.99
N ILE A 262 25.93 10.20 22.92
CA ILE A 262 26.47 9.41 24.03
C ILE A 262 27.25 10.33 24.98
N GLU A 263 26.88 10.28 26.26
CA GLU A 263 27.48 11.06 27.36
C GLU A 263 27.58 12.56 27.05
N GLY A 264 26.64 13.08 26.25
CA GLY A 264 26.55 14.48 25.83
C GLY A 264 27.71 14.98 24.94
N LYS A 265 28.56 14.09 24.41
CA LYS A 265 29.78 14.48 23.69
C LYS A 265 30.03 13.75 22.38
N ILE A 266 29.52 12.54 22.22
CA ILE A 266 29.84 11.65 21.11
C ILE A 266 28.61 11.49 20.23
N HIS A 267 28.78 11.74 18.94
CA HIS A 267 27.70 11.72 17.96
C HIS A 267 27.86 10.55 16.98
N PRO A 268 26.78 10.08 16.35
CA PRO A 268 26.87 9.20 15.20
C PRO A 268 27.79 9.81 14.13
N GLY A 269 28.59 8.96 13.49
CA GLY A 269 29.58 9.34 12.49
C GLY A 269 30.95 9.77 13.06
N ASP A 270 31.09 9.96 14.38
CA ASP A 270 32.38 10.28 14.99
C ASP A 270 33.43 9.20 14.72
N LYS A 271 34.67 9.63 14.48
CA LYS A 271 35.79 8.71 14.26
C LYS A 271 36.11 7.95 15.54
N GLN A 272 36.49 6.69 15.43
CA GLN A 272 36.86 5.84 16.57
C GLN A 272 37.89 6.51 17.51
N GLU A 273 38.90 7.19 16.96
CA GLU A 273 39.90 7.92 17.74
C GLU A 273 39.33 9.07 18.55
N THR A 274 38.28 9.74 18.05
CA THR A 274 37.58 10.81 18.77
C THR A 274 36.76 10.22 19.91
N VAL A 275 36.04 9.13 19.66
CA VAL A 275 35.26 8.41 20.68
C VAL A 275 36.16 7.93 21.82
N ALA A 276 37.33 7.38 21.49
CA ALA A 276 38.31 6.88 22.46
C ALA A 276 38.91 7.96 23.39
N LYS A 277 38.76 9.26 23.07
CA LYS A 277 39.16 10.36 23.98
C LYS A 277 38.19 10.57 25.12
N TYR A 278 36.94 10.14 24.95
CA TYR A 278 35.85 10.39 25.90
C TYR A 278 35.43 9.11 26.63
N LEU A 279 35.62 7.94 26.03
CA LEU A 279 35.26 6.64 26.60
C LEU A 279 36.46 5.69 26.63
N LEU A 280 36.54 4.89 27.71
CA LEU A 280 37.52 3.81 27.82
C LEU A 280 37.04 2.59 27.02
N LEU A 281 37.43 2.52 25.75
CA LEU A 281 37.00 1.48 24.83
C LEU A 281 37.81 0.18 25.02
N ASN A 282 37.11 -0.92 25.28
CA ASN A 282 37.69 -2.27 25.29
C ASN A 282 37.22 -3.03 24.05
N LYS A 283 38.15 -3.51 23.22
CA LYS A 283 37.80 -4.29 22.03
C LYS A 283 37.49 -5.74 22.42
N HIS A 284 36.34 -6.26 22.01
CA HIS A 284 35.94 -7.65 22.23
C HIS A 284 35.15 -8.18 21.02
N ASN A 285 35.63 -9.26 20.40
CA ASN A 285 35.00 -9.91 19.23
C ASN A 285 34.65 -8.96 18.06
N GLY A 286 35.42 -7.89 17.86
CA GLY A 286 35.20 -6.91 16.78
C GLY A 286 34.45 -5.66 17.22
N ASP A 287 33.72 -5.71 18.33
CA ASP A 287 33.00 -4.57 18.90
C ASP A 287 33.84 -3.82 19.94
N TYR A 288 33.51 -2.55 20.20
CA TYR A 288 34.08 -1.77 21.29
C TYR A 288 33.10 -1.66 22.44
N ARG A 289 33.57 -1.90 23.67
CA ARG A 289 32.72 -1.99 24.85
C ARG A 289 33.19 -1.03 25.95
N VAL A 290 32.24 -0.43 26.63
CA VAL A 290 32.43 0.37 27.85
C VAL A 290 31.65 -0.29 28.97
N THR A 291 32.37 -0.80 29.96
CA THR A 291 31.79 -1.57 31.07
C THR A 291 31.29 -0.61 32.15
N GLY A 292 29.99 -0.69 32.46
CA GLY A 292 29.38 -0.04 33.61
C GLY A 292 29.30 -0.97 34.81
N LYS A 293 28.49 -0.58 35.80
CA LYS A 293 28.32 -1.37 37.04
C LYS A 293 27.48 -2.64 36.81
N ASN A 294 26.37 -2.50 36.07
CA ASN A 294 25.39 -3.57 35.84
C ASN A 294 25.14 -3.85 34.34
N SER A 295 25.64 -2.99 33.47
CA SER A 295 25.47 -3.02 32.02
C SER A 295 26.79 -2.73 31.31
N GLN A 296 26.80 -2.90 30.00
CA GLN A 296 27.86 -2.50 29.10
C GLN A 296 27.26 -1.76 27.91
N LEU A 297 27.91 -0.67 27.52
CA LEU A 297 27.65 0.02 26.26
C LEU A 297 28.55 -0.57 25.19
N ILE A 298 27.95 -1.08 24.13
CA ILE A 298 28.60 -1.65 22.96
C ILE A 298 28.48 -0.63 21.84
N LEU A 299 29.60 -0.34 21.17
CA LEU A 299 29.72 0.60 20.08
C LEU A 299 30.19 -0.14 18.83
N GLN A 300 29.45 0.04 17.75
CA GLN A 300 29.76 -0.55 16.45
C GLN A 300 30.23 0.54 15.49
N PHE A 301 31.37 0.27 14.87
CA PHE A 301 31.98 1.15 13.89
C PHE A 301 31.90 0.52 12.51
N GLU A 302 31.59 1.33 11.50
CA GLU A 302 31.61 0.94 10.11
C GLU A 302 32.72 1.69 9.36
N ASP A 303 33.35 0.99 8.42
CA ASP A 303 34.45 1.54 7.64
C ASP A 303 33.91 2.31 6.43
N TYR A 304 34.14 3.62 6.43
CA TYR A 304 33.72 4.51 5.33
C TYR A 304 34.91 4.90 4.46
N ASN A 305 34.82 4.59 3.17
CA ASN A 305 35.77 5.05 2.17
C ASN A 305 35.42 6.47 1.72
N GLU A 306 36.09 7.48 2.28
CA GLU A 306 35.92 8.88 1.88
C GLU A 306 36.42 9.16 0.44
N SER A 307 37.25 8.26 -0.10
CA SER A 307 37.78 8.31 -1.47
C SER A 307 38.31 6.92 -1.86
N ILE A 308 38.28 6.59 -3.15
CA ILE A 308 38.91 5.38 -3.71
C ILE A 308 40.41 5.32 -3.41
N THR A 309 41.04 6.48 -3.17
CA THR A 309 42.49 6.61 -2.95
C THR A 309 42.90 6.72 -1.49
N LYS A 310 41.95 6.83 -0.55
CA LYS A 310 42.24 6.97 0.88
C LYS A 310 41.87 5.69 1.61
N ALA A 311 42.58 5.41 2.70
CA ALA A 311 42.18 4.33 3.60
C ALA A 311 40.79 4.61 4.18
N ALA A 312 40.02 3.54 4.42
CA ALA A 312 38.74 3.63 5.08
C ALA A 312 38.89 4.25 6.48
N VAL A 313 37.89 5.03 6.89
CA VAL A 313 37.82 5.61 8.22
C VAL A 313 36.68 4.94 8.98
N SER A 314 36.99 4.29 10.09
CA SER A 314 35.99 3.69 10.98
C SER A 314 35.22 4.78 11.73
N ARG A 315 33.91 4.83 11.50
CA ARG A 315 32.99 5.81 12.08
C ARG A 315 31.92 5.12 12.90
N LEU A 316 31.58 5.71 14.04
CA LEU A 316 30.55 5.21 14.93
C LEU A 316 29.22 5.18 14.17
N ASN A 317 28.56 4.04 14.09
CA ASN A 317 27.28 3.92 13.40
C ASN A 317 26.13 3.53 14.35
N ARG A 318 26.42 2.66 15.33
CA ARG A 318 25.38 2.09 16.21
C ARG A 318 25.85 1.93 17.64
N PHE A 319 24.89 1.86 18.54
CA PHE A 319 25.10 1.52 19.94
C PHE A 319 24.14 0.41 20.40
N ALA A 320 24.55 -0.29 21.45
CA ALA A 320 23.66 -1.17 22.22
C ALA A 320 24.04 -1.13 23.71
N ILE A 321 23.05 -1.17 24.57
CA ILE A 321 23.20 -1.29 26.02
C ILE A 321 22.74 -2.69 26.40
N MET A 322 23.67 -3.49 26.90
CA MET A 322 23.45 -4.90 27.20
C MET A 322 23.82 -5.20 28.65
N PRO A 323 23.27 -6.27 29.26
CA PRO A 323 23.77 -6.75 30.54
C PRO A 323 25.23 -7.21 30.42
N LEU A 324 25.96 -7.25 31.54
CA LEU A 324 27.36 -7.66 31.57
C LEU A 324 27.60 -9.12 31.12
N VAL A 325 26.57 -9.95 31.16
CA VAL A 325 26.65 -11.34 30.70
C VAL A 325 26.29 -11.36 29.22
N ASP A 326 27.26 -11.73 28.39
CA ASP A 326 27.03 -11.92 26.96
C ASP A 326 25.98 -13.02 26.76
N ALA A 327 24.84 -12.66 26.16
CA ALA A 327 23.88 -13.64 25.69
C ALA A 327 24.50 -14.39 24.52
N SER A 328 24.88 -15.65 24.73
CA SER A 328 25.43 -16.52 23.68
C SER A 328 24.39 -16.90 22.61
N HIS A 329 23.11 -16.63 22.88
CA HIS A 329 22.00 -16.96 22.01
C HIS A 329 21.36 -15.67 21.48
N LYS A 330 21.20 -15.58 20.15
CA LYS A 330 20.37 -14.57 19.49
C LYS A 330 18.96 -15.15 19.36
N PRO A 331 18.00 -14.73 20.20
CA PRO A 331 16.65 -15.27 20.15
C PRO A 331 15.97 -14.82 18.84
N GLN A 332 15.17 -15.72 18.28
CA GLN A 332 14.47 -15.54 17.01
C GLN A 332 13.01 -15.13 17.27
N VAL A 333 12.36 -14.49 16.30
CA VAL A 333 10.94 -14.13 16.42
C VAL A 333 10.08 -15.40 16.42
N ASN A 334 9.13 -15.48 17.35
CA ASN A 334 8.26 -16.63 17.52
C ASN A 334 6.89 -16.40 16.86
N PHE A 335 6.55 -17.21 15.85
CA PHE A 335 5.30 -17.11 15.09
C PHE A 335 4.24 -18.16 15.46
N ALA A 336 4.49 -19.02 16.45
CA ALA A 336 3.64 -20.19 16.75
C ALA A 336 2.16 -19.85 17.06
N ASN A 337 1.87 -18.60 17.46
CA ASN A 337 0.50 -18.17 17.74
C ASN A 337 -0.41 -18.12 16.50
N PHE A 338 0.16 -18.21 15.28
CA PHE A 338 -0.58 -18.12 14.02
C PHE A 338 -0.79 -19.47 13.31
N ASP A 339 -0.33 -20.59 13.87
CA ASP A 339 -0.41 -21.91 13.25
C ASP A 339 -1.84 -22.37 12.91
N ASN A 340 -2.86 -21.76 13.51
CA ASN A 340 -4.27 -22.03 13.27
C ASN A 340 -4.91 -21.19 12.15
N ILE A 341 -4.21 -20.22 11.56
CA ILE A 341 -4.72 -19.40 10.46
C ILE A 341 -4.34 -20.02 9.11
N ASP A 342 -5.34 -20.38 8.33
CA ASP A 342 -5.17 -20.91 6.97
C ASP A 342 -5.03 -19.75 5.96
N ILE A 343 -3.81 -19.24 5.83
CA ILE A 343 -3.48 -18.11 4.94
C ILE A 343 -3.83 -18.42 3.47
N ALA A 344 -3.66 -19.67 3.03
CA ALA A 344 -3.99 -20.06 1.66
C ALA A 344 -5.49 -19.93 1.36
N LYS A 345 -6.37 -20.23 2.33
CA LYS A 345 -7.81 -20.00 2.17
C LYS A 345 -8.19 -18.53 2.09
N ILE A 346 -7.53 -17.67 2.86
CA ILE A 346 -7.75 -16.22 2.80
C ILE A 346 -7.37 -15.70 1.39
N ILE A 347 -6.24 -16.16 0.85
CA ILE A 347 -5.75 -15.77 -0.49
C ILE A 347 -6.65 -16.32 -1.61
N ALA A 348 -7.29 -17.48 -1.41
CA ALA A 348 -8.18 -18.09 -2.39
C ALA A 348 -9.49 -17.31 -2.64
N LEU A 349 -9.74 -16.22 -1.91
CA LEU A 349 -10.92 -15.36 -2.06
C LEU A 349 -12.25 -16.11 -1.86
N ASP A 350 -12.28 -17.10 -0.96
CA ASP A 350 -13.50 -17.82 -0.59
C ASP A 350 -14.26 -17.05 0.51
N HIS A 351 -15.30 -16.33 0.10
CA HIS A 351 -16.05 -15.31 0.86
C HIS A 351 -16.81 -15.81 2.11
N LYS A 352 -16.57 -17.03 2.60
CA LYS A 352 -17.44 -17.67 3.60
C LYS A 352 -16.98 -17.51 5.04
N GLN A 353 -15.77 -17.00 5.30
CA GLN A 353 -15.24 -16.92 6.66
C GLN A 353 -14.58 -15.57 6.93
N THR A 354 -15.17 -14.86 7.91
CA THR A 354 -14.55 -13.72 8.57
C THR A 354 -13.61 -14.25 9.65
N TYR A 355 -12.35 -13.86 9.60
CA TYR A 355 -11.35 -14.26 10.59
C TYR A 355 -11.14 -13.13 11.59
N THR A 356 -11.18 -13.46 12.88
CA THR A 356 -10.90 -12.52 13.98
C THR A 356 -9.69 -13.01 14.76
N LEU A 357 -8.67 -12.16 14.84
CA LEU A 357 -7.43 -12.44 15.55
C LEU A 357 -7.68 -12.49 17.06
N GLN A 358 -7.05 -13.45 17.71
CA GLN A 358 -7.09 -13.58 19.17
C GLN A 358 -6.01 -12.69 19.81
N PRO A 359 -6.17 -12.25 21.08
CA PRO A 359 -5.20 -11.37 21.74
C PRO A 359 -3.74 -11.85 21.68
N GLN A 360 -3.50 -13.15 21.84
CA GLN A 360 -2.15 -13.74 21.73
C GLN A 360 -1.54 -13.63 20.32
N GLN A 361 -2.35 -13.45 19.29
CA GLN A 361 -1.93 -13.22 17.91
C GLN A 361 -1.58 -11.75 17.65
N LEU A 362 -1.93 -10.85 18.57
CA LEU A 362 -1.63 -9.42 18.44
C LEU A 362 -0.31 -9.02 19.10
N VAL A 363 0.50 -9.99 19.54
CA VAL A 363 1.80 -9.71 20.17
C VAL A 363 2.85 -9.35 19.12
N ASN A 364 2.88 -10.04 17.99
CA ASN A 364 3.75 -9.72 16.86
C ASN A 364 3.00 -8.78 15.91
N GLN A 365 3.23 -7.48 16.02
CA GLN A 365 2.49 -6.52 15.22
C GLN A 365 3.28 -5.24 14.94
N ILE A 366 3.04 -4.68 13.77
CA ILE A 366 3.35 -3.29 13.44
C ILE A 366 2.14 -2.47 13.88
N GLN A 367 2.29 -1.72 14.97
CA GLN A 367 1.21 -0.99 15.61
C GLN A 367 0.95 0.37 14.95
N LEU A 368 2.02 1.04 14.49
CA LEU A 368 1.93 2.36 13.88
C LEU A 368 2.06 2.24 12.36
N ASN A 369 0.92 2.35 11.69
CA ASN A 369 0.81 2.36 10.24
C ASN A 369 -0.37 3.26 9.83
N GLU A 370 -0.23 3.97 8.71
CA GLU A 370 -1.25 4.89 8.19
C GLU A 370 -2.58 4.16 7.91
N ASN A 371 -2.51 2.89 7.53
CA ASN A 371 -3.67 2.06 7.19
C ASN A 371 -4.15 1.18 8.36
N GLY A 372 -3.73 1.49 9.59
CA GLY A 372 -4.06 0.72 10.78
C GLY A 372 -3.09 -0.45 11.06
N PRO A 373 -3.21 -1.08 12.23
CA PRO A 373 -2.23 -2.05 12.72
C PRO A 373 -2.19 -3.31 11.85
N LYS A 374 -1.00 -3.94 11.80
CA LYS A 374 -0.76 -5.17 11.04
C LYS A 374 -0.12 -6.22 11.92
N ALA A 375 -0.75 -7.38 12.02
CA ALA A 375 -0.19 -8.54 12.68
C ALA A 375 0.82 -9.24 11.75
N ILE A 376 1.97 -9.63 12.32
CA ILE A 376 3.03 -10.34 11.59
C ILE A 376 2.85 -11.84 11.84
N VAL A 377 2.33 -12.53 10.82
CA VAL A 377 1.96 -13.95 10.91
C VAL A 377 3.19 -14.84 10.81
N ASN A 378 4.09 -14.50 9.90
CA ASN A 378 5.37 -15.17 9.67
C ASN A 378 6.32 -14.20 8.98
N SER A 379 7.46 -14.68 8.49
CA SER A 379 8.46 -13.83 7.85
C SER A 379 7.97 -13.09 6.60
N ASN A 380 6.92 -13.56 5.92
CA ASN A 380 6.48 -13.10 4.61
C ASN A 380 5.04 -12.57 4.59
N VAL A 381 4.28 -12.71 5.69
CA VAL A 381 2.83 -12.44 5.69
C VAL A 381 2.44 -11.46 6.80
N LEU A 382 1.69 -10.43 6.39
CA LEU A 382 1.06 -9.43 7.25
C LEU A 382 -0.46 -9.50 7.12
N LEU A 383 -1.17 -9.35 8.24
CA LEU A 383 -2.63 -9.23 8.28
C LEU A 383 -3.02 -7.89 8.88
N GLY A 384 -3.70 -7.04 8.13
CA GLY A 384 -4.36 -5.87 8.70
C GLY A 384 -5.68 -6.26 9.35
N PHE A 385 -6.03 -5.57 10.42
CA PHE A 385 -7.26 -5.82 11.16
C PHE A 385 -7.90 -4.53 11.65
N ASN A 386 -9.21 -4.56 11.86
CA ASN A 386 -9.98 -3.45 12.43
C ASN A 386 -9.91 -3.45 13.97
N GLU A 387 -10.55 -2.48 14.62
CA GLU A 387 -10.56 -2.35 16.08
C GLU A 387 -11.10 -3.59 16.81
N GLN A 388 -11.96 -4.38 16.17
CA GLN A 388 -12.51 -5.61 16.72
C GLN A 388 -11.58 -6.82 16.51
N GLY A 389 -10.42 -6.64 15.89
CA GLY A 389 -9.48 -7.71 15.55
C GLY A 389 -9.87 -8.50 14.30
N THR A 390 -10.91 -8.08 13.58
CA THR A 390 -11.33 -8.74 12.33
C THR A 390 -10.39 -8.37 11.20
N ILE A 391 -9.90 -9.38 10.47
CA ILE A 391 -9.00 -9.20 9.34
C ILE A 391 -9.71 -8.40 8.24
N ASN A 392 -9.07 -7.32 7.79
CA ASN A 392 -9.55 -6.45 6.70
C ASN A 392 -8.54 -6.34 5.54
N SER A 393 -7.32 -6.84 5.72
CA SER A 393 -6.34 -6.93 4.65
C SER A 393 -5.30 -8.01 4.89
N LEU A 394 -4.64 -8.43 3.82
CA LEU A 394 -3.55 -9.40 3.82
C LEU A 394 -2.46 -8.90 2.87
N LYS A 395 -1.19 -9.03 3.26
CA LYS A 395 -0.05 -8.80 2.38
C LYS A 395 0.92 -9.97 2.44
N VAL A 396 1.35 -10.46 1.27
CA VAL A 396 2.45 -11.41 1.09
C VAL A 396 3.59 -10.66 0.43
N THR A 397 4.79 -10.75 1.00
CA THR A 397 5.96 -9.96 0.59
C THR A 397 7.25 -10.74 0.88
N GLU A 398 8.40 -10.25 0.43
CA GLU A 398 9.70 -10.80 0.80
C GLU A 398 9.90 -10.88 2.33
N SER A 399 10.85 -11.68 2.77
CA SER A 399 11.12 -11.88 4.20
C SER A 399 11.39 -10.53 4.89
N MET A 400 10.73 -10.29 6.02
CA MET A 400 10.92 -9.11 6.85
C MET A 400 12.08 -9.25 7.85
N PHE A 401 12.58 -10.46 8.08
CA PHE A 401 13.53 -10.76 9.17
C PHE A 401 14.87 -11.21 8.60
N GLU A 402 14.93 -12.40 8.00
CA GLU A 402 16.15 -12.94 7.42
C GLU A 402 16.30 -12.50 5.95
N PRO A 403 17.53 -12.37 5.42
CA PRO A 403 17.76 -12.22 3.99
C PRO A 403 17.09 -13.36 3.22
N GLN A 404 16.42 -13.03 2.13
CA GLN A 404 15.74 -13.99 1.27
C GLN A 404 16.04 -13.64 -0.17
N ASP A 405 16.45 -14.62 -0.97
CA ASP A 405 16.57 -14.42 -2.41
C ASP A 405 15.24 -14.67 -3.13
N ILE A 406 15.18 -14.27 -4.40
CA ILE A 406 13.95 -14.36 -5.18
C ILE A 406 13.47 -15.80 -5.41
N ASN A 407 14.38 -16.78 -5.49
CA ASN A 407 13.99 -18.18 -5.64
C ASN A 407 13.42 -18.75 -4.35
N GLU A 408 13.94 -18.33 -3.20
CA GLU A 408 13.38 -18.65 -1.89
C GLU A 408 11.99 -18.02 -1.72
N PHE A 409 11.80 -16.76 -2.13
CA PHE A 409 10.49 -16.13 -2.09
C PHE A 409 9.47 -16.82 -3.01
N LYS A 410 9.87 -17.23 -4.21
CA LYS A 410 9.02 -18.05 -5.10
C LYS A 410 8.55 -19.36 -4.45
N LYS A 411 9.40 -20.02 -3.64
CA LYS A 411 8.98 -21.20 -2.88
C LYS A 411 7.90 -20.86 -1.86
N VAL A 412 8.00 -19.71 -1.20
CA VAL A 412 6.95 -19.22 -0.27
C VAL A 412 5.64 -18.98 -1.03
N LEU A 413 5.68 -18.26 -2.16
CA LEU A 413 4.50 -18.03 -3.00
C LEU A 413 3.82 -19.34 -3.43
N ALA A 414 4.61 -20.36 -3.79
CA ALA A 414 4.10 -21.68 -4.14
C ALA A 414 3.36 -22.38 -2.99
N THR A 415 3.76 -22.17 -1.72
CA THR A 415 3.03 -22.72 -0.57
C THR A 415 1.60 -22.20 -0.47
N TYR A 416 1.37 -20.97 -0.93
CA TYR A 416 0.06 -20.32 -1.00
C TYR A 416 -0.62 -20.47 -2.36
N GLN A 417 -0.04 -21.29 -3.26
CA GLN A 417 -0.51 -21.48 -4.64
C GLN A 417 -0.61 -20.16 -5.42
N ILE A 418 0.23 -19.18 -5.12
CA ILE A 418 0.28 -17.90 -5.83
C ILE A 418 1.18 -18.07 -7.08
N PRO A 419 0.71 -17.72 -8.29
CA PRO A 419 1.57 -17.69 -9.47
C PRO A 419 2.73 -16.70 -9.30
N THR A 420 3.95 -17.10 -9.68
CA THR A 420 5.16 -16.33 -9.43
C THR A 420 5.54 -15.37 -10.56
N THR A 421 4.94 -15.52 -11.74
CA THR A 421 5.21 -14.68 -12.91
C THR A 421 3.94 -14.01 -13.40
N LYS A 422 4.08 -12.83 -14.03
CA LYS A 422 2.96 -12.06 -14.55
C LYS A 422 2.09 -12.85 -15.52
N THR A 423 2.69 -13.52 -16.51
CA THR A 423 1.96 -14.39 -17.46
C THR A 423 1.16 -15.48 -16.77
N ALA A 424 1.76 -16.19 -15.80
CA ALA A 424 1.06 -17.26 -15.09
C ALA A 424 -0.08 -16.71 -14.22
N PHE A 425 0.10 -15.50 -13.68
CA PHE A 425 -0.91 -14.80 -12.91
C PHE A 425 -2.11 -14.39 -13.76
N LEU A 426 -1.88 -13.75 -14.91
CA LEU A 426 -2.93 -13.35 -15.86
C LEU A 426 -3.65 -14.55 -16.49
N ALA A 427 -2.95 -15.67 -16.69
CA ALA A 427 -3.57 -16.91 -17.15
C ALA A 427 -4.54 -17.50 -16.11
N ARG A 428 -4.23 -17.35 -14.81
CA ARG A 428 -5.10 -17.80 -13.71
C ARG A 428 -6.29 -16.86 -13.50
N TYR A 429 -6.10 -15.57 -13.69
CA TYR A 429 -7.10 -14.53 -13.47
C TYR A 429 -7.35 -13.75 -14.77
N PRO A 430 -8.13 -14.30 -15.72
CA PRO A 430 -8.32 -13.70 -17.04
C PRO A 430 -9.09 -12.37 -17.01
N ASP A 431 -9.80 -12.08 -15.92
CA ASP A 431 -10.53 -10.83 -15.71
C ASP A 431 -9.69 -9.77 -14.95
N ALA A 432 -8.40 -10.02 -14.73
CA ALA A 432 -7.53 -9.07 -14.05
C ALA A 432 -7.20 -7.85 -14.93
N GLU A 433 -7.07 -6.68 -14.30
CA GLU A 433 -6.61 -5.45 -14.93
C GLU A 433 -5.07 -5.40 -14.91
N ASP A 434 -4.45 -5.44 -16.09
CA ASP A 434 -3.01 -5.27 -16.25
C ASP A 434 -2.65 -3.78 -16.38
N ASN A 435 -2.07 -3.24 -15.32
CA ASN A 435 -1.56 -1.88 -15.21
C ASN A 435 -0.03 -1.88 -15.22
N PHE A 436 0.59 -2.57 -16.19
CA PHE A 436 2.04 -2.69 -16.38
C PHE A 436 2.72 -3.55 -15.32
N ASP A 437 3.41 -2.95 -14.37
CA ASP A 437 4.07 -3.63 -13.26
C ASP A 437 3.09 -3.96 -12.12
N ASN A 438 1.84 -3.48 -12.21
CA ASN A 438 0.78 -3.80 -11.26
C ASN A 438 -0.38 -4.54 -11.94
N VAL A 439 -0.85 -5.62 -11.34
CA VAL A 439 -2.06 -6.34 -11.77
C VAL A 439 -3.11 -6.29 -10.67
N MET A 440 -4.33 -5.89 -11.03
CA MET A 440 -5.44 -5.73 -10.08
C MET A 440 -6.58 -6.70 -10.39
N ILE A 441 -7.18 -7.27 -9.35
CA ILE A 441 -8.38 -8.10 -9.45
C ILE A 441 -9.43 -7.53 -8.52
N THR A 442 -10.59 -7.22 -9.06
CA THR A 442 -11.76 -6.77 -8.28
C THR A 442 -12.83 -7.86 -8.32
N LYS A 443 -13.22 -8.37 -7.15
CA LYS A 443 -14.29 -9.37 -7.02
C LYS A 443 -15.22 -9.02 -5.87
N GLY A 444 -16.34 -8.38 -6.19
CA GLY A 444 -17.25 -7.85 -5.18
C GLY A 444 -16.59 -6.71 -4.40
N THR A 445 -16.51 -6.84 -3.07
CA THR A 445 -15.81 -5.88 -2.21
C THR A 445 -14.31 -6.13 -2.11
N ILE A 446 -13.83 -7.28 -2.61
CA ILE A 446 -12.43 -7.65 -2.49
C ILE A 446 -11.61 -7.03 -3.61
N LEU A 447 -10.53 -6.36 -3.23
CA LEU A 447 -9.49 -5.88 -4.12
C LEU A 447 -8.19 -6.63 -3.86
N MET A 448 -7.68 -7.33 -4.87
CA MET A 448 -6.32 -7.88 -4.86
C MET A 448 -5.46 -7.05 -5.80
N SER A 449 -4.28 -6.64 -5.34
CA SER A 449 -3.27 -5.92 -6.10
C SER A 449 -1.95 -6.69 -6.00
N VAL A 450 -1.29 -6.86 -7.14
CA VAL A 450 -0.04 -7.64 -7.25
C VAL A 450 0.99 -6.81 -7.99
N ASN A 451 2.15 -6.61 -7.37
CA ASN A 451 3.27 -5.89 -7.96
C ASN A 451 4.30 -6.87 -8.51
N PHE A 452 4.83 -6.54 -9.68
CA PHE A 452 5.90 -7.25 -10.37
C PHE A 452 7.13 -6.36 -10.50
N ASP A 453 8.30 -6.96 -10.70
CA ASP A 453 9.59 -6.25 -10.80
C ASP A 453 9.79 -5.43 -12.08
N SER A 454 8.93 -5.65 -13.07
CA SER A 454 8.94 -4.95 -14.34
C SER A 454 7.56 -5.09 -15.03
N TYR A 455 7.42 -4.45 -16.19
CA TYR A 455 6.21 -4.57 -17.02
C TYR A 455 6.24 -5.80 -17.95
N ASP A 456 7.34 -6.55 -17.98
CA ASP A 456 7.54 -7.68 -18.89
C ASP A 456 6.63 -8.87 -18.54
N ASP A 457 6.35 -9.72 -19.54
CA ASP A 457 5.42 -10.85 -19.38
C ASP A 457 5.94 -11.93 -18.41
N ASP A 458 7.26 -12.07 -18.31
CA ASP A 458 7.95 -12.99 -17.40
C ASP A 458 8.38 -12.33 -16.08
N ALA A 459 7.97 -11.08 -15.84
CA ALA A 459 8.24 -10.33 -14.62
C ALA A 459 7.86 -11.11 -13.35
N GLU A 460 8.69 -10.97 -12.33
CA GLU A 460 8.60 -11.74 -11.09
C GLU A 460 7.79 -10.99 -10.03
N LEU A 461 6.92 -11.70 -9.32
CA LEU A 461 6.07 -11.11 -8.28
C LEU A 461 6.94 -10.63 -7.10
N ILE A 462 6.79 -9.35 -6.72
CA ILE A 462 7.46 -8.73 -5.57
C ILE A 462 6.56 -8.79 -4.33
N ASP A 463 5.31 -8.36 -4.46
CA ASP A 463 4.35 -8.43 -3.36
C ASP A 463 2.91 -8.56 -3.86
N LEU A 464 2.07 -9.11 -2.99
CA LEU A 464 0.64 -9.26 -3.19
C LEU A 464 -0.10 -8.68 -1.99
N SER A 465 -1.10 -7.86 -2.25
CA SER A 465 -1.96 -7.27 -1.23
C SER A 465 -3.43 -7.56 -1.54
N ILE A 466 -4.22 -7.88 -0.51
CA ILE A 466 -5.67 -8.11 -0.58
C ILE A 466 -6.33 -7.20 0.45
N VAL A 467 -7.41 -6.54 0.06
CA VAL A 467 -8.27 -5.71 0.93
C VAL A 467 -9.71 -6.23 0.81
N PHE A 468 -10.40 -6.42 1.94
CA PHE A 468 -11.72 -7.06 2.02
C PHE A 468 -12.91 -6.10 2.12
#